data_AF-A0A2V6BWB2-F1
#
_entry.id   AF-A0A2V6BWB2-F1
#
_cell.length_a   1.000
_cell.length_b   1.000
_cell.length_c   1.000
_cell.angle_alpha   90.00
_cell.angle_beta   90.00
_cell.angle_gamma   90.00
#
_symmetry.space_group_name_H-M   'P 1'
#
loop_
_entity.id
_entity.type
_entity.pdbx_description
1 polymer ?
#
loop_
_entity_poly.entity_id
_entity_poly.type
_entity_poly.pdbx_seq_one_letter_code
_entity_poly.pdbx_strand_id
1 'polypeptide(L)'
;MAEPDLQTITSVSSRVGFSHKHFIDLFRRQTGLSPKLFCRIRRFQKVLLEVQTRAEINWADVACSCGYFDQSHFVHDFNKFSGLNPSAYLARCLEGEPNFVRAT
;
A
#
# COMPACT_ATOMS: atom_id res chain seq x y z
N MET A 1 -16.00 10.78 0.10
CA MET A 1 -14.56 11.14 0.03
C MET A 1 -13.89 10.08 -0.82
N ALA A 2 -13.26 10.44 -1.95
CA ALA A 2 -12.72 9.44 -2.88
C ALA A 2 -11.47 8.77 -2.28
N GLU A 3 -11.43 7.44 -2.22
CA GLU A 3 -10.22 6.73 -1.83
C GLU A 3 -9.10 7.02 -2.86
N PRO A 4 -7.90 7.43 -2.41
CA PRO A 4 -6.82 7.88 -3.30
C PRO A 4 -6.25 6.77 -4.19
N ASP A 5 -6.63 5.51 -3.97
CA ASP A 5 -5.87 4.38 -4.46
C ASP A 5 -6.19 3.95 -5.90
N LEU A 6 -7.30 4.45 -6.43
CA LEU A 6 -7.78 4.19 -7.79
C LEU A 6 -7.72 5.44 -8.70
N GLN A 7 -7.18 6.56 -8.21
CA GLN A 7 -7.06 7.78 -9.02
C GLN A 7 -5.73 7.81 -9.77
N THR A 8 -5.80 8.07 -11.08
CA THR A 8 -4.59 8.29 -11.87
C THR A 8 -3.98 9.65 -11.54
N ILE A 9 -2.64 9.74 -11.60
CA ILE A 9 -1.92 11.01 -11.42
C ILE A 9 -2.47 12.08 -12.38
N THR A 10 -2.80 11.70 -13.62
CA THR A 10 -3.39 12.59 -14.62
C THR A 10 -4.74 13.16 -14.18
N SER A 11 -5.62 12.33 -13.58
CA SER A 11 -6.91 12.80 -13.07
C SER A 11 -6.72 13.82 -11.95
N VAL A 12 -5.80 13.55 -11.03
CA VAL A 12 -5.49 14.45 -9.90
C VAL A 12 -4.86 15.74 -10.40
N SER A 13 -3.86 15.67 -11.29
CA SER A 13 -3.13 16.83 -11.81
C SER A 13 -4.05 17.80 -12.55
N SER A 14 -4.95 17.28 -13.39
CA SER A 14 -5.92 18.10 -14.13
C SER A 14 -6.88 18.86 -13.21
N ARG A 15 -7.29 18.26 -12.09
CA ARG A 15 -8.18 18.90 -11.10
C ARG A 15 -7.51 20.05 -10.35
N VAL A 16 -6.20 19.99 -10.16
CA VAL A 16 -5.42 21.01 -9.45
C VAL A 16 -4.75 22.01 -10.39
N GLY A 17 -4.98 21.90 -11.71
CA GLY A 17 -4.42 22.81 -12.72
C GLY A 17 -2.91 22.64 -12.95
N PHE A 18 -2.33 21.50 -12.58
CA PHE A 18 -0.91 21.22 -12.78
C PHE A 18 -0.66 20.30 -13.97
N SER A 19 0.45 20.54 -14.67
CA SER A 19 1.00 19.54 -15.58
C SER A 19 1.42 18.30 -14.78
N HIS A 20 1.37 17.14 -15.42
CA HIS A 20 1.74 15.87 -14.80
C HIS A 20 3.15 15.92 -14.19
N LYS A 21 4.11 16.52 -14.92
CA LYS A 21 5.50 16.70 -14.46
C LYS A 21 5.56 17.59 -13.22
N HIS A 22 4.91 18.76 -13.26
CA HIS A 22 4.93 19.69 -12.15
C HIS A 22 4.30 19.09 -10.88
N PHE A 23 3.21 18.35 -11.03
CA PHE A 23 2.58 17.64 -9.91
C PHE A 23 3.53 16.62 -9.28
N ILE A 24 4.19 15.77 -10.08
CA ILE A 24 5.16 14.78 -9.56
C ILE A 24 6.31 15.46 -8.83
N ASP A 25 6.86 16.53 -9.40
CA ASP A 25 7.98 17.26 -8.81
C ASP A 25 7.59 17.89 -7.47
N LEU A 26 6.43 18.55 -7.39
CA LEU A 26 5.90 19.11 -6.15
C LEU A 26 5.61 18.02 -5.11
N PHE A 27 4.95 16.93 -5.51
CA PHE A 27 4.63 15.82 -4.63
C PHE A 27 5.90 15.22 -4.02
N ARG A 28 6.94 15.01 -4.84
CA ARG A 28 8.22 14.48 -4.38
C ARG A 28 8.93 15.45 -3.45
N ARG A 29 8.89 16.77 -3.72
CA ARG A 29 9.46 17.78 -2.80
C ARG A 29 8.77 17.79 -1.45
N GLN A 30 7.45 17.57 -1.42
CA GLN A 30 6.67 17.60 -0.19
C GLN A 30 6.74 16.29 0.63
N THR A 31 6.81 15.13 -0.04
CA THR A 31 6.71 13.81 0.61
C THR A 31 8.02 13.02 0.61
N GLY A 32 9.00 13.41 -0.19
CA GLY A 32 10.20 12.63 -0.48
C GLY A 32 9.99 11.44 -1.43
N LEU A 33 8.72 11.11 -1.75
CA LEU A 33 8.35 9.91 -2.49
C LEU A 33 7.74 10.24 -3.85
N SER A 34 7.79 9.28 -4.78
CA SER A 34 6.94 9.36 -5.97
C SER A 34 5.47 9.08 -5.59
N PRO A 35 4.48 9.67 -6.29
CA PRO A 35 3.07 9.39 -6.02
C PRO A 35 2.74 7.89 -6.08
N LYS A 36 3.33 7.15 -7.03
CA LYS A 36 3.12 5.70 -7.18
C LYS A 36 3.61 4.92 -5.96
N LEU A 37 4.81 5.24 -5.44
CA LEU A 37 5.34 4.58 -4.25
C LEU A 37 4.52 4.93 -3.01
N PHE A 38 4.10 6.19 -2.89
CA PHE A 38 3.24 6.63 -1.80
C PHE A 38 1.91 5.84 -1.77
N CYS A 39 1.23 5.69 -2.90
CA CYS A 39 0.00 4.89 -2.96
C CYS A 39 0.23 3.42 -2.57
N ARG A 40 1.32 2.80 -3.04
CA ARG A 40 1.69 1.42 -2.65
C ARG A 40 1.89 1.29 -1.14
N ILE A 41 2.59 2.23 -0.51
CA ILE A 41 2.78 2.25 0.95
C ILE A 41 1.44 2.42 1.67
N ARG A 42 0.56 3.32 1.19
CA ARG A 42 -0.77 3.52 1.78
C ARG A 42 -1.65 2.27 1.70
N ARG A 43 -1.64 1.56 0.58
CA ARG A 43 -2.31 0.24 0.46
C ARG A 43 -1.77 -0.75 1.46
N PHE A 44 -0.45 -0.87 1.52
CA PHE A 44 0.20 -1.81 2.41
C PHE A 44 -0.11 -1.50 3.88
N GLN A 45 -0.15 -0.22 4.28
CA GLN A 45 -0.62 0.19 5.60
C GLN A 45 -2.07 -0.23 5.87
N LYS A 46 -2.97 -0.13 4.88
CA LYS A 46 -4.36 -0.60 4.98
C LYS A 46 -4.42 -2.12 5.18
N VAL A 47 -3.59 -2.88 4.47
CA VAL A 47 -3.45 -4.34 4.66
C VAL A 47 -3.07 -4.67 6.10
N LEU A 48 -2.07 -3.99 6.67
CA LEU A 48 -1.63 -4.25 8.04
C LEU A 48 -2.74 -3.98 9.06
N LEU A 49 -3.54 -2.92 8.86
CA LEU A 49 -4.67 -2.60 9.72
C LEU A 49 -5.80 -3.64 9.61
N GLU A 50 -6.14 -4.07 8.40
CA GLU A 50 -7.12 -5.14 8.16
C GLU A 50 -6.70 -6.46 8.81
N VAL A 51 -5.43 -6.82 8.72
CA VAL A 51 -4.91 -8.07 9.31
C VAL A 51 -4.93 -8.03 10.84
N GLN A 52 -4.71 -6.87 11.46
CA GLN A 52 -4.73 -6.73 12.92
C GLN A 52 -6.15 -6.76 13.52
N THR A 53 -7.17 -6.49 12.71
CA THR A 53 -8.56 -6.32 13.19
C THR A 53 -9.45 -7.53 12.93
N ARG A 54 -9.00 -8.47 12.10
CA ARG A 54 -9.76 -9.68 11.74
C ARG A 54 -9.37 -10.86 12.62
N ALA A 55 -10.37 -11.65 13.02
CA ALA A 55 -10.16 -12.92 13.73
C ALA A 55 -9.58 -14.01 12.81
N GLU A 56 -9.98 -14.01 11.53
CA GLU A 56 -9.48 -14.94 10.51
C GLU A 56 -9.11 -14.18 9.24
N ILE A 57 -8.01 -14.58 8.60
CA ILE A 57 -7.45 -13.88 7.43
C ILE A 57 -7.68 -14.69 6.16
N ASN A 58 -8.51 -14.16 5.27
CA ASN A 58 -8.51 -14.52 3.85
C ASN A 58 -7.70 -13.49 3.06
N TRP A 59 -6.51 -13.90 2.58
CA TRP A 59 -5.60 -13.01 1.86
C TRP A 59 -6.15 -12.46 0.54
N ALA A 60 -7.00 -13.22 -0.16
CA ALA A 60 -7.61 -12.75 -1.40
C ALA A 60 -8.58 -11.59 -1.12
N ASP A 61 -9.39 -11.72 -0.07
CA ASP A 61 -10.35 -10.68 0.34
C ASP A 61 -9.63 -9.44 0.87
N VAL A 62 -8.56 -9.62 1.66
CA VAL A 62 -7.73 -8.52 2.15
C VAL A 62 -7.06 -7.79 0.97
N ALA A 63 -6.48 -8.52 0.02
CA ALA A 63 -5.87 -7.90 -1.16
C ALA A 63 -6.89 -7.09 -1.97
N CYS A 64 -8.06 -7.67 -2.24
CA CYS A 64 -9.13 -7.02 -2.99
C CYS A 64 -9.65 -5.76 -2.29
N SER A 65 -9.98 -5.85 -0.99
CA SER A 65 -10.45 -4.71 -0.19
C SER A 65 -9.42 -3.60 0.00
N CYS A 66 -8.13 -3.93 -0.12
CA CYS A 66 -7.02 -2.98 -0.05
C CYS A 66 -6.56 -2.43 -1.41
N GLY A 67 -7.27 -2.72 -2.50
CA GLY A 67 -7.00 -2.11 -3.81
C GLY A 67 -5.93 -2.82 -4.65
N TYR A 68 -5.60 -4.08 -4.34
CA TYR A 68 -4.76 -4.89 -5.20
C TYR A 68 -5.57 -5.51 -6.34
N PHE A 69 -5.02 -5.43 -7.56
CA PHE A 69 -5.64 -5.99 -8.75
C PHE A 69 -5.51 -7.52 -8.81
N ASP A 70 -4.37 -8.04 -8.38
CA ASP A 70 -4.06 -9.47 -8.41
C ASP A 70 -3.12 -9.88 -7.27
N GLN A 71 -2.99 -11.19 -7.10
CA GLN A 71 -2.16 -11.80 -6.08
C GLN A 71 -0.66 -11.50 -6.27
N SER A 72 -0.17 -11.42 -7.51
CA SER A 72 1.25 -11.20 -7.79
C SER A 72 1.71 -9.82 -7.32
N HIS A 73 0.91 -8.78 -7.60
CA HIS A 73 1.16 -7.43 -7.10
C HIS A 73 1.06 -7.35 -5.57
N PHE A 74 0.07 -8.03 -4.99
CA PHE A 74 -0.09 -8.08 -3.54
C PHE A 74 1.12 -8.72 -2.85
N VAL A 75 1.51 -9.92 -3.26
CA VAL A 75 2.65 -10.65 -2.68
C VAL A 75 3.96 -9.89 -2.89
N HIS A 76 4.15 -9.27 -4.06
CA HIS A 76 5.32 -8.45 -4.33
C HIS A 76 5.42 -7.26 -3.37
N ASP A 77 4.35 -6.48 -3.19
CA ASP A 77 4.35 -5.35 -2.26
C ASP A 77 4.51 -5.80 -0.81
N PHE A 78 3.83 -6.88 -0.43
CA PHE A 78 3.91 -7.43 0.93
C PHE A 78 5.36 -7.82 1.25
N ASN A 79 6.02 -8.55 0.36
CA ASN A 79 7.43 -8.91 0.52
C ASN A 79 8.33 -7.68 0.50
N LYS A 80 8.09 -6.74 -0.41
CA LYS A 80 8.90 -5.52 -0.54
C LYS A 80 8.91 -4.69 0.75
N PHE A 81 7.78 -4.59 1.45
CA PHE A 81 7.62 -3.71 2.62
C PHE A 81 7.76 -4.42 3.97
N SER A 82 7.40 -5.70 4.08
CA SER A 82 7.58 -6.48 5.32
C SER A 82 8.84 -7.34 5.34
N GLY A 83 9.42 -7.65 4.18
CA GLY A 83 10.45 -8.68 4.03
C GLY A 83 9.92 -10.11 4.10
N LEU A 84 8.62 -10.31 4.26
CA LEU A 84 7.97 -11.61 4.42
C LEU A 84 6.89 -11.80 3.35
N ASN A 85 6.53 -13.05 3.06
CA ASN A 85 5.28 -13.32 2.35
C ASN A 85 4.10 -13.28 3.35
N PRO A 86 2.85 -13.13 2.88
CA PRO A 86 1.68 -12.98 3.75
C PRO A 86 1.51 -14.13 4.77
N SER A 87 1.66 -15.39 4.34
CA SER A 87 1.52 -16.55 5.23
C SER A 87 2.60 -16.59 6.32
N ALA A 88 3.85 -16.28 5.97
CA ALA A 88 4.95 -16.21 6.94
C ALA A 88 4.77 -15.07 7.95
N TYR A 89 4.20 -13.95 7.51
CA TYR A 89 3.87 -12.83 8.38
C TYR A 89 2.79 -13.21 9.39
N LEU A 90 1.74 -13.91 8.96
CA LEU A 90 0.68 -14.37 9.88
C LEU A 90 1.21 -15.36 10.92
N ALA A 91 2.05 -16.31 10.52
CA ALA A 91 2.69 -17.24 11.45
C ALA A 91 3.46 -16.50 12.56
N ARG A 92 4.25 -15.48 12.21
CA ARG A 92 4.96 -14.66 13.20
C ARG A 92 4.04 -13.86 14.12
N CYS A 93 2.94 -13.33 13.59
CA CYS A 93 1.96 -12.62 14.43
C CYS A 93 1.33 -13.57 15.46
N LEU A 94 1.05 -14.81 15.08
CA LEU A 94 0.54 -15.85 15.99
C LEU A 94 1.57 -16.27 17.05
N GLU A 95 2.86 -16.20 16.72
CA GLU A 95 3.98 -16.42 17.63
C GLU A 95 4.22 -15.24 18.59
N GLY A 96 3.48 -14.12 18.46
CA GLY A 96 3.58 -12.94 19.33
C GLY A 96 4.78 -12.03 19.01
N GLU A 97 5.43 -12.23 17.87
CA GLU A 97 6.58 -11.42 17.45
C GLU A 97 6.14 -10.04 16.93
N PRO A 98 6.82 -8.94 17.33
CA PRO A 98 6.45 -7.60 16.89
C PRO A 98 6.60 -7.39 15.37
N ASN A 99 5.70 -6.57 14.82
CA ASN A 99 5.66 -6.19 13.41
C ASN A 99 6.81 -5.24 13.04
N PHE A 100 7.91 -5.77 12.53
CA PHE A 100 8.98 -4.95 11.96
C PHE A 100 8.68 -4.62 10.49
N VAL A 101 7.96 -3.52 10.25
CA VAL A 101 7.88 -2.97 8.88
C VAL A 101 9.27 -2.46 8.51
N ARG A 102 9.83 -2.98 7.41
CA ARG A 102 11.12 -2.49 6.91
C ARG A 102 10.89 -1.15 6.22
N ALA A 103 11.21 -0.06 6.91
CA ALA A 103 11.40 1.22 6.24
C ALA A 103 12.65 1.12 5.35
N THR A 104 12.45 1.11 4.02
CA THR A 104 13.53 1.23 3.04
C THR A 104 13.56 2.65 2.51
#